data_AF-A0A2C1KHX5-F1
#
_entry.id   AF-A0A2C1KHX5-F1
#
_cell.length_a   1.000
_cell.length_b   1.000
_cell.length_c   1.000
_cell.angle_alpha   90.00
_cell.angle_beta   90.00
_cell.angle_gamma   90.00
#
_symmetry.space_group_name_H-M   'P 1'
#
loop_
_entity.id
_entity.type
_entity.pdbx_description
1 polymer ?
#
loop_
_entity_poly.entity_id
_entity_poly.type
_entity_poly.pdbx_seq_one_letter_code
_entity_poly.pdbx_strand_id
1 'polypeptide(L)' 'IGTNLGELDLVSVDCKFNGNYFDLSAGEIRKIAVKKESLSEHLRLDSFKVQLTLRGVYDISS' A
#
# COMPACT_ATOMS: atom_id res chain seq x y z
N ILE A 1 -21.26 12.79 -0.80
CA ILE A 1 -20.25 12.25 0.14
C ILE A 1 -19.33 11.39 -0.72
N GLY A 2 -18.12 11.86 -1.01
CA GLY A 2 -17.21 11.19 -1.94
C GLY A 2 -16.37 10.15 -1.22
N THR A 3 -16.28 8.95 -1.79
CA THR A 3 -15.40 7.86 -1.34
C THR A 3 -13.95 8.30 -1.50
N ASN A 4 -13.14 8.25 -0.42
CA ASN A 4 -11.72 8.56 -0.49
C ASN A 4 -10.95 7.25 -0.64
N LEU A 5 -10.50 6.96 -1.85
CA LEU A 5 -9.76 5.74 -2.14
C LEU A 5 -8.26 5.94 -1.88
N GLY A 6 -7.64 4.95 -1.25
CA GLY A 6 -6.19 4.87 -1.07
C GLY A 6 -5.63 3.53 -1.55
N GLU A 7 -4.34 3.54 -1.87
CA GLU A 7 -3.54 2.34 -2.15
C GLU A 7 -2.24 2.30 -1.35
N LEU A 8 -1.76 1.08 -1.05
CA LEU A 8 -0.42 0.89 -0.51
C LEU A 8 0.59 0.72 -1.66
N ASP A 9 1.77 1.29 -1.48
CA ASP A 9 2.88 1.13 -2.40
C ASP A 9 4.22 1.05 -1.65
N LEU A 10 5.26 0.59 -2.34
CA LEU A 10 6.64 0.64 -1.86
C LEU A 10 7.46 1.57 -2.76
N VAL A 11 8.21 2.49 -2.15
CA VAL A 11 8.88 3.58 -2.87
C VAL A 11 9.84 3.10 -3.97
N SER A 12 10.57 1.99 -3.76
CA SER A 12 11.65 1.57 -4.65
C SER A 12 11.65 0.10 -5.06
N VAL A 13 10.68 -0.70 -4.58
CA VAL A 13 10.65 -2.15 -4.79
C VAL A 13 9.26 -2.60 -5.20
N ASP A 14 9.19 -3.68 -5.98
CA ASP A 14 7.92 -4.25 -6.42
C ASP A 14 7.33 -5.17 -5.35
N CYS A 15 6.00 -5.15 -5.20
CA CYS A 15 5.30 -6.15 -4.41
C CYS A 15 3.82 -6.30 -4.83
N LYS A 16 3.20 -7.41 -4.44
CA LYS A 16 1.75 -7.63 -4.57
C LYS A 16 1.11 -7.75 -3.20
N PHE A 17 0.20 -6.82 -2.92
CA PHE A 17 -0.68 -6.86 -1.76
C PHE A 17 -1.90 -7.75 -2.04
N ASN A 18 -2.42 -8.44 -1.02
CA ASN A 18 -3.65 -9.25 -1.12
C ASN A 18 -4.94 -8.43 -1.14
N GLY A 19 -4.86 -7.10 -1.03
CA GLY A 19 -5.95 -6.15 -1.15
C GLY A 19 -5.40 -4.73 -1.09
N ASN A 20 -5.15 -4.13 -2.27
CA ASN A 20 -4.41 -2.88 -2.35
C ASN A 20 -5.28 -1.61 -2.32
N TYR A 21 -6.55 -1.69 -2.74
CA TYR A 21 -7.45 -0.54 -2.77
C TYR A 21 -8.45 -0.58 -1.63
N PHE A 22 -8.59 0.52 -0.90
CA PHE A 22 -9.51 0.64 0.22
C PHE A 22 -10.04 2.06 0.40
N ASP A 23 -11.22 2.15 1.02
CA ASP A 23 -11.86 3.42 1.38
C ASP A 23 -11.28 3.92 2.71
N LEU A 24 -10.59 5.06 2.65
CA LEU A 24 -10.00 5.76 3.79
C LEU A 24 -11.04 6.51 4.63
N SER A 25 -12.27 6.69 4.13
CA SER A 25 -13.33 7.43 4.83
C SER A 25 -14.11 6.58 5.83
N ALA A 26 -13.98 5.25 5.78
CA ALA A 26 -14.82 4.33 6.55
C ALA A 26 -14.37 4.12 8.01
N GLY A 27 -13.18 4.61 8.40
CA GLY A 27 -12.65 4.41 9.76
C GLY A 27 -12.34 2.94 10.11
N GLU A 28 -12.28 2.07 9.11
CA GLU A 28 -12.11 0.62 9.29
C GLU A 28 -10.64 0.23 9.47
N ILE A 29 -10.39 -0.71 10.39
CA ILE A 29 -9.08 -1.37 10.50
C ILE A 29 -9.04 -2.53 9.51
N ARG A 30 -8.05 -2.52 8.61
CA ARG A 30 -7.84 -3.59 7.63
C ARG A 30 -6.48 -4.25 7.81
N LYS A 31 -6.45 -5.58 7.70
CA LYS A 31 -5.22 -6.36 7.64
C LYS A 31 -4.87 -6.67 6.19
N ILE A 32 -3.75 -6.13 5.71
CA ILE A 32 -3.23 -6.38 4.37
C ILE A 32 -1.96 -7.24 4.49
N ALA A 33 -1.81 -8.21 3.59
CA ALA A 33 -0.65 -9.09 3.51
C ALA A 33 0.09 -8.89 2.19
N VAL A 34 1.42 -8.94 2.26
CA VAL A 34 2.30 -8.93 1.09
C VAL A 34 2.74 -10.35 0.79
N LYS A 35 2.63 -10.74 -0.48
CA LYS A 35 3.16 -12.01 -0.98
C LYS A 35 4.67 -11.89 -1.12
N LYS A 36 5.44 -12.49 -0.21
CA LYS A 36 6.90 -12.38 -0.23
C LYS A 36 7.52 -12.90 -1.53
N GLU A 37 6.90 -13.91 -2.12
CA GLU A 37 7.26 -14.49 -3.41
C GLU A 37 7.04 -13.55 -4.61
N SER A 38 6.32 -12.44 -4.41
CA SER A 38 6.11 -11.43 -5.46
C SER A 38 7.17 -10.34 -5.49
N LEU A 39 8.09 -10.33 -4.52
CA LEU A 39 9.20 -9.38 -4.49
C LEU A 39 10.28 -9.85 -5.48
N SER A 40 10.77 -8.95 -6.33
CA SER A 40 11.92 -9.25 -7.21
C SER A 40 13.23 -9.41 -6.43
N GLU A 41 13.30 -8.89 -5.21
CA GLU A 41 14.46 -8.98 -4.32
C GLU A 41 14.10 -9.29 -2.87
N HIS A 42 15.10 -9.72 -2.10
CA HIS A 42 14.91 -10.01 -0.68
C HIS A 42 14.82 -8.73 0.13
N LEU A 43 13.64 -8.46 0.69
CA LEU A 43 13.38 -7.27 1.50
C LEU A 43 13.24 -7.60 2.99
N ARG A 44 14.06 -6.94 3.82
CA ARG A 44 13.95 -7.04 5.30
C ARG A 44 12.73 -6.28 5.80
N LEU A 45 12.17 -6.73 6.92
CA LEU A 45 10.97 -6.11 7.52
C LEU A 45 11.19 -4.63 7.85
N ASP A 46 12.36 -4.26 8.36
CA ASP A 46 12.64 -2.87 8.72
C ASP A 46 12.72 -1.97 7.49
N SER A 47 13.37 -2.46 6.42
CA SER A 47 13.40 -1.77 5.11
C SER A 47 12.01 -1.66 4.49
N PHE A 48 11.19 -2.71 4.60
CA PHE A 48 9.80 -2.68 4.14
C PHE A 48 9.00 -1.58 4.83
N LYS A 49 9.12 -1.44 6.16
CA LYS A 49 8.40 -0.41 6.92
C LYS A 49 8.81 1.01 6.52
N VAL A 50 10.09 1.22 6.19
CA VAL A 50 10.59 2.52 5.73
C VAL A 50 10.10 2.86 4.32
N GLN A 51 9.93 1.85 3.47
CA GLN A 51 9.48 2.04 2.09
C GLN A 51 7.96 2.07 1.93
N LEU A 52 7.19 1.62 2.92
CA LEU A 52 5.73 1.55 2.85
C LEU A 52 5.13 2.95 2.85
N THR A 53 4.42 3.26 1.75
CA THR A 53 3.71 4.52 1.58
C THR A 53 2.22 4.26 1.31
N LEU A 54 1.39 5.23 1.71
CA LEU A 54 -0.03 5.28 1.40
C LEU A 54 -0.23 6.39 0.39
N ARG A 55 -0.78 6.07 -0.78
CA ARG A 55 -1.15 7.05 -1.80
C ARG A 55 -2.66 7.21 -1.85
N GLY A 56 -3.14 8.44 -1.75
CA GLY A 56 -4.56 8.74 -2.00
C GLY A 56 -4.81 8.89 -3.50
N VAL A 57 -6.00 8.54 -3.98
CA VAL A 57 -6.39 8.82 -5.38
C VAL A 57 -6.44 10.34 -5.66
N TYR A 58 -6.54 11.16 -4.62
CA TYR A 58 -6.40 12.62 -4.70
C TYR A 58 -4.94 13.11 -4.87
N ASP A 59 -3.92 12.27 -4.67
CA ASP A 59 -2.51 12.61 -4.91
C ASP A 59 -2.11 12.52 -6.40
N ILE A 60 -2.96 11.98 -7.27
CA ILE A 60 -2.63 11.75 -8.70
C ILE A 60 -2.78 13.04 -9.55
N SER A 61 -3.03 14.19 -8.92
CA SER A 61 -3.32 15.46 -9.62
C SER A 61 -2.40 16.63 -9.24
N SER A 62 -1.10 16.40 -9.01
CA SER A 62 -0.09 17.48 -8.92
C SER A 62 1.01 17.30 -9.96
#